data_AF-A0A3P7IL46-F1
#
_entry.id   AF-A0A3P7IL46-F1
#
_cell.length_a   1.000
_cell.length_b   1.000
_cell.length_c   1.000
_cell.angle_alpha   90.00
_cell.angle_beta   90.00
_cell.angle_gamma   90.00
#
_symmetry.space_group_name_H-M   'P 1'
#
loop_
_entity.id
_entity.type
_entity.pdbx_description
1 polymer ?
#
loop_
_entity_poly.entity_id
_entity_poly.type
_entity_poly.pdbx_seq_one_letter_code
_entity_poly.pdbx_strand_id
1 'polypeptide(L)'
;MHMGELKFKQRPREEQAELEDGKEGELACKMFNVDYEKFVGSLLKPRVKVGTEWVNKGQNLEQVNWAVGALAKALYARMFSWLIKRCNKTLDAQDLSRDFFIGVLDIAGFEIFDHNSFEQLWINFVNEKLQQFFNHHMFVLEQEEYSREGIQWEFIDFGLDLQACIELIEKPLGVISMLDEECIVPKATDMTFASKLNDQHLGKHPNFQKPRPPKGKQSEAHLAIVHYAGTVRYNVKGWLEKNKDPLNDTAVSVLKANKDNQLMMELWADYNTQEEIASAAKEGKKAPGKKKGKSASFMTVSMMYRESLNNLMHMLHQTHPHFIRCIIPNEQKKS
;
A
#
# COMPACT_ATOMS: atom_id res chain seq x y z
N MET A 1 16.03 -12.06 -4.60
CA MET A 1 16.74 -13.21 -4.01
C MET A 1 18.09 -12.76 -3.50
N HIS A 2 19.11 -12.55 -4.34
CA HIS A 2 20.45 -12.09 -3.92
C HIS A 2 20.45 -10.87 -2.97
N MET A 3 19.61 -9.86 -3.23
CA MET A 3 19.49 -8.70 -2.32
C MET A 3 19.13 -9.07 -0.88
N GLY A 4 18.29 -10.11 -0.67
CA GLY A 4 17.87 -10.53 0.67
C GLY A 4 18.98 -11.25 1.46
N GLU A 5 20.05 -11.67 0.78
CA GLU A 5 21.20 -12.36 1.37
C GLU A 5 22.39 -11.41 1.60
N LEU A 6 22.24 -10.11 1.32
CA LEU A 6 23.24 -9.11 1.65
C LEU A 6 23.43 -9.03 3.16
N LYS A 7 24.67 -9.25 3.61
CA LYS A 7 25.02 -9.20 5.03
C LYS A 7 25.76 -7.92 5.36
N PHE A 8 25.23 -7.23 6.36
CA PHE A 8 25.81 -6.02 6.91
C PHE A 8 26.11 -6.24 8.38
N LYS A 9 27.15 -5.57 8.87
CA LYS A 9 27.52 -5.56 10.28
C LYS A 9 27.72 -4.14 10.75
N GLN A 10 27.64 -3.95 12.06
CA GLN A 10 27.94 -2.67 12.71
C GLN A 10 28.93 -2.94 13.82
N ARG A 11 30.11 -2.30 13.76
CA ARG A 11 31.18 -2.54 14.74
C ARG A 11 30.78 -1.97 16.11
N PRO A 12 31.24 -2.57 17.22
CA PRO A 12 31.02 -1.99 18.53
C PRO A 12 31.56 -0.56 18.60
N ARG A 13 30.73 0.40 19.03
CA ARG A 13 30.99 1.86 19.11
C ARG A 13 30.96 2.62 17.78
N GLU A 14 30.65 1.98 16.66
CA GLU A 14 30.34 2.67 15.41
C GLU A 14 28.84 2.80 15.22
N GLU A 15 28.39 3.95 14.72
CA GLU A 15 26.97 4.19 14.40
C GLU A 15 26.59 3.75 12.98
N GLN A 16 27.59 3.51 12.12
CA GLN A 16 27.40 3.19 10.71
C GLN A 16 27.55 1.69 10.45
N ALA A 17 26.73 1.18 9.55
CA ALA A 17 26.88 -0.17 9.03
C ALA A 17 28.02 -0.24 8.00
N GLU A 18 28.64 -1.40 7.92
CA GLU A 18 29.58 -1.79 6.88
C GLU A 18 29.13 -3.12 6.25
N LEU A 19 29.56 -3.36 5.01
CA LEU A 19 29.31 -4.63 4.35
C LEU A 19 30.14 -5.73 5.02
N GLU A 20 29.51 -6.87 5.30
CA GLU A 20 30.18 -8.05 5.86
C GLU A 20 30.64 -9.01 4.76
N ASP A 21 29.75 -9.33 3.82
CA ASP A 21 30.03 -10.19 2.66
C ASP A 21 29.52 -9.53 1.37
N GLY A 22 30.39 -9.42 0.39
CA GLY A 22 30.11 -8.79 -0.90
C GLY A 22 29.53 -9.71 -1.96
N LYS A 23 29.65 -11.03 -1.83
CA LYS A 23 29.37 -11.99 -2.91
C LYS A 23 27.95 -11.88 -3.47
N GLU A 24 26.95 -11.86 -2.60
CA GLU A 24 25.55 -11.75 -3.00
C GLU A 24 25.23 -10.38 -3.61
N GLY A 25 25.92 -9.34 -3.14
CA GLY A 25 25.84 -8.01 -3.73
C GLY A 25 26.40 -7.95 -5.15
N GLU A 26 27.53 -8.61 -5.40
CA GLU A 26 28.11 -8.72 -6.75
C GLU A 26 27.16 -9.46 -7.70
N LEU A 27 26.55 -10.56 -7.26
CA LEU A 27 25.56 -11.30 -8.04
C LEU A 27 24.32 -10.45 -8.34
N ALA A 28 23.79 -9.72 -7.35
CA ALA A 28 22.68 -8.80 -7.56
C ALA A 28 23.04 -7.71 -8.58
N CYS A 29 24.20 -7.08 -8.44
CA CYS A 29 24.66 -6.02 -9.34
C CYS A 29 24.92 -6.54 -10.75
N LYS A 30 25.42 -7.77 -10.90
CA LYS A 30 25.58 -8.43 -12.20
C LYS A 30 24.24 -8.65 -12.90
N MET A 31 23.20 -9.08 -12.15
CA MET A 31 21.86 -9.26 -12.72
C MET A 31 21.19 -7.94 -13.08
N PHE A 32 21.41 -6.91 -12.26
CA PHE A 32 20.91 -5.57 -12.58
C PHE A 32 21.71 -4.92 -13.71
N ASN A 33 22.96 -5.30 -13.91
CA ASN A 33 23.95 -4.65 -14.75
C ASN A 33 24.30 -3.23 -14.27
N VAL A 34 24.62 -3.11 -12.98
CA VAL A 34 25.04 -1.85 -12.34
C VAL A 34 26.39 -2.02 -11.66
N ASP A 35 27.06 -0.90 -11.43
CA ASP A 35 28.33 -0.87 -10.71
C ASP A 35 28.12 -1.24 -9.23
N TYR A 36 28.88 -2.25 -8.79
CA TYR A 36 28.77 -2.83 -7.46
C TYR A 36 29.08 -1.83 -6.34
N GLU A 37 30.18 -1.09 -6.47
CA GLU A 37 30.63 -0.11 -5.46
C GLU A 37 29.62 1.03 -5.31
N LYS A 38 29.09 1.53 -6.43
CA LYS A 38 28.04 2.55 -6.41
C LYS A 38 26.75 2.02 -5.78
N PHE A 39 26.35 0.79 -6.11
CA PHE A 39 25.12 0.21 -5.55
C PHE A 39 25.23 -0.02 -4.05
N VAL A 40 26.26 -0.72 -3.57
CA VAL A 40 26.46 -0.96 -2.13
C VAL A 40 26.71 0.36 -1.38
N GLY A 41 27.50 1.26 -1.96
CA GLY A 41 27.74 2.60 -1.41
C GLY A 41 26.45 3.40 -1.25
N SER A 42 25.51 3.30 -2.20
CA SER A 42 24.21 3.98 -2.11
C SER A 42 23.33 3.46 -0.98
N LEU A 43 23.46 2.18 -0.60
CA LEU A 43 22.72 1.58 0.52
C LEU A 43 23.30 2.00 1.87
N LEU A 44 24.63 2.00 1.99
CA LEU A 44 25.34 2.35 3.24
C LEU A 44 25.37 3.85 3.51
N LYS A 45 25.57 4.66 2.46
CA LYS A 45 25.77 6.11 2.53
C LYS A 45 24.96 6.82 1.45
N PRO A 46 23.61 6.73 1.51
CA PRO A 46 22.75 7.44 0.58
C PRO A 46 23.01 8.95 0.64
N ARG A 47 22.91 9.57 -0.52
CA ARG A 47 23.07 11.02 -0.70
C ARG A 47 21.71 11.67 -0.49
N VAL A 48 21.61 12.51 0.54
CA VAL A 48 20.36 13.18 0.93
C VAL A 48 20.51 14.69 0.82
N LYS A 49 19.43 15.36 0.45
CA LYS A 49 19.41 16.82 0.37
C LYS A 49 19.08 17.42 1.73
N VAL A 50 19.99 18.21 2.28
CA VAL A 50 19.79 18.97 3.53
C VAL A 50 19.85 20.44 3.19
N GLY A 51 18.69 21.11 3.23
CA GLY A 51 18.56 22.47 2.73
C GLY A 51 18.89 22.56 1.23
N THR A 52 19.96 23.27 0.88
CA THR A 52 20.45 23.42 -0.49
C THR A 52 21.58 22.48 -0.86
N GLU A 53 22.17 21.78 0.10
CA GLU A 53 23.36 20.96 -0.08
C GLU A 53 23.04 19.47 -0.11
N TRP A 54 23.92 18.71 -0.75
CA TRP A 54 23.85 17.25 -0.82
C TRP A 54 24.91 16.64 0.08
N VAL A 55 24.49 15.84 1.03
CA VAL A 55 25.38 15.20 2.01
C VAL A 55 25.21 13.69 1.97
N ASN A 56 26.31 12.96 2.17
CA ASN A 56 26.26 11.51 2.36
C ASN A 56 25.85 11.21 3.80
N LYS A 57 24.74 10.50 3.97
CA LYS A 57 24.22 10.13 5.29
C LYS A 57 24.53 8.67 5.57
N GLY A 58 25.47 8.40 6.48
CA GLY A 58 25.69 7.04 6.98
C GLY A 58 24.42 6.44 7.59
N GLN A 59 24.16 5.17 7.30
CA GLN A 59 23.04 4.41 7.84
C GLN A 59 23.53 3.43 8.92
N ASN A 60 22.70 3.19 9.93
CA ASN A 60 22.91 2.08 10.87
C ASN A 60 22.45 0.74 10.27
N LEU A 61 22.72 -0.37 10.96
CA LEU A 61 22.40 -1.72 10.46
C LEU A 61 20.92 -1.91 10.11
N GLU A 62 20.03 -1.42 10.97
CA GLU A 62 18.58 -1.54 10.79
C GLU A 62 18.11 -0.78 9.55
N GLN A 63 18.57 0.47 9.38
CA GLN A 63 18.24 1.32 8.25
C GLN A 63 18.70 0.73 6.91
N VAL A 64 19.88 0.12 6.86
CA VAL A 64 20.37 -0.52 5.62
C VAL A 64 19.52 -1.73 5.26
N ASN A 65 19.20 -2.59 6.23
CA ASN A 65 18.34 -3.76 6.00
C ASN A 65 16.94 -3.35 5.53
N TRP A 66 16.37 -2.28 6.12
CA TRP A 66 15.11 -1.71 5.66
C TRP A 66 15.22 -1.16 4.23
N ALA A 67 16.28 -0.43 3.91
CA ALA A 67 16.49 0.11 2.56
C ALA A 67 16.58 -1.01 1.50
N VAL A 68 17.26 -2.11 1.81
CA VAL A 68 17.34 -3.30 0.95
C VAL A 68 15.96 -3.93 0.76
N GLY A 69 15.22 -4.15 1.84
CA GLY A 69 13.86 -4.71 1.79
C GLY A 69 12.88 -3.82 1.01
N ALA A 70 12.92 -2.51 1.25
CA ALA A 70 12.11 -1.52 0.55
C ALA A 70 12.42 -1.51 -0.96
N LEU A 71 13.71 -1.50 -1.33
CA LEU A 71 14.13 -1.51 -2.73
C LEU A 71 13.72 -2.81 -3.44
N ALA A 72 13.84 -3.97 -2.76
CA ALA A 72 13.40 -5.25 -3.31
C ALA A 72 11.88 -5.31 -3.52
N LYS A 73 11.09 -4.84 -2.56
CA LYS A 73 9.62 -4.73 -2.68
C LYS A 73 9.23 -3.83 -3.85
N ALA A 74 9.83 -2.66 -3.97
CA ALA A 74 9.53 -1.72 -5.05
C ALA A 74 9.92 -2.28 -6.43
N LEU A 75 11.08 -2.92 -6.54
CA LEU A 75 11.50 -3.55 -7.79
C LEU A 75 10.52 -4.66 -8.21
N TYR A 76 10.08 -5.49 -7.27
CA TYR A 76 9.10 -6.54 -7.53
C TYR A 76 7.74 -5.97 -7.97
N ALA A 77 7.22 -4.99 -7.23
CA ALA A 77 5.95 -4.34 -7.55
C ALA A 77 5.97 -3.68 -8.94
N ARG A 78 7.08 -3.01 -9.29
CA ARG A 78 7.29 -2.38 -10.60
C ARG A 78 7.39 -3.42 -11.72
N MET A 79 8.14 -4.50 -11.49
CA MET A 79 8.23 -5.61 -12.45
C MET A 79 6.85 -6.23 -12.71
N PHE A 80 6.08 -6.48 -11.65
CA PHE A 80 4.74 -7.04 -11.77
C PHE A 80 3.79 -6.10 -12.52
N SER A 81 3.82 -4.80 -12.22
CA SER A 81 3.06 -3.79 -12.97
C SER A 81 3.46 -3.73 -14.46
N TRP A 82 4.76 -3.81 -14.75
CA TRP A 82 5.26 -3.85 -16.12
C TRP A 82 4.77 -5.09 -16.87
N LEU A 83 4.80 -6.26 -16.23
CA LEU A 83 4.27 -7.50 -16.80
C LEU A 83 2.79 -7.37 -17.13
N ILE A 84 1.98 -6.83 -16.21
CA ILE A 84 0.54 -6.58 -16.45
C ILE A 84 0.36 -5.66 -17.65
N LYS A 85 1.11 -4.54 -17.73
CA LYS A 85 1.03 -3.62 -18.88
C LYS A 85 1.40 -4.30 -20.21
N ARG A 86 2.41 -5.18 -20.21
CA ARG A 86 2.82 -5.94 -21.40
C ARG A 86 1.77 -6.96 -21.82
N CYS A 87 1.19 -7.70 -20.87
CA CYS A 87 0.06 -8.60 -21.13
C CYS A 87 -1.13 -7.84 -21.70
N ASN A 88 -1.54 -6.74 -21.04
CA ASN A 88 -2.67 -5.90 -21.50
C ASN A 88 -2.43 -5.38 -22.91
N LYS A 89 -1.23 -4.87 -23.23
CA LYS A 89 -0.89 -4.42 -24.59
C LYS A 89 -0.99 -5.53 -25.63
N THR A 90 -0.61 -6.76 -25.26
CA THR A 90 -0.65 -7.91 -26.18
C THR A 90 -2.07 -8.43 -26.40
N LEU A 91 -2.90 -8.38 -25.36
CA LEU A 91 -4.30 -8.79 -25.39
C LEU A 91 -5.24 -7.70 -25.93
N ASP A 92 -4.71 -6.51 -26.18
CA ASP A 92 -5.45 -5.35 -26.70
C ASP A 92 -5.81 -5.57 -28.18
N ALA A 93 -6.98 -6.16 -28.45
CA ALA A 93 -7.51 -6.31 -29.80
C ALA A 93 -7.97 -4.94 -30.33
N GLN A 94 -7.09 -4.24 -31.06
CA GLN A 94 -7.37 -2.89 -31.58
C GLN A 94 -8.34 -2.89 -32.77
N ASP A 95 -8.51 -4.03 -33.43
CA ASP A 95 -9.26 -4.16 -34.68
C ASP A 95 -10.77 -4.42 -34.48
N LEU A 96 -11.27 -4.47 -33.24
CA LEU A 96 -12.67 -4.74 -32.90
C LEU A 96 -13.28 -3.58 -32.10
N SER A 97 -14.59 -3.33 -32.28
CA SER A 97 -15.33 -2.34 -31.46
C SER A 97 -15.44 -2.83 -30.01
N ARG A 98 -15.37 -1.88 -29.06
CA ARG A 98 -15.40 -2.15 -27.61
C ARG A 98 -16.67 -1.60 -27.01
N ASP A 99 -17.79 -2.17 -27.45
CA ASP A 99 -19.10 -1.67 -27.08
C ASP A 99 -19.51 -2.13 -25.66
N PHE A 100 -19.01 -3.30 -25.24
CA PHE A 100 -19.35 -3.91 -23.94
C PHE A 100 -18.14 -4.62 -23.31
N PHE A 101 -18.16 -4.80 -22.00
CA PHE A 101 -17.18 -5.61 -21.28
C PHE A 101 -17.85 -6.39 -20.13
N ILE A 102 -17.20 -7.47 -19.71
CA ILE A 102 -17.51 -8.17 -18.46
C ILE A 102 -16.26 -8.04 -17.57
N GLY A 103 -16.42 -7.38 -16.43
CA GLY A 103 -15.37 -7.28 -15.41
C GLY A 103 -15.48 -8.44 -14.43
N VAL A 104 -14.40 -9.20 -14.26
CA VAL A 104 -14.31 -10.25 -13.23
C VAL A 104 -13.44 -9.72 -12.09
N LEU A 105 -14.03 -9.54 -10.91
CA LEU A 105 -13.33 -9.15 -9.70
C LEU A 105 -13.00 -10.39 -8.87
N ASP A 106 -11.70 -10.71 -8.80
CA ASP A 106 -11.16 -11.76 -7.94
C ASP A 106 -10.23 -11.13 -6.90
N ILE A 107 -10.66 -11.13 -5.64
CA ILE A 107 -9.93 -10.55 -4.52
C ILE A 107 -10.00 -11.49 -3.32
N ALA A 108 -8.96 -11.48 -2.49
CA ALA A 108 -8.95 -12.20 -1.23
C ALA A 108 -10.16 -11.81 -0.37
N GLY A 109 -10.73 -12.82 0.30
CA GLY A 109 -11.78 -12.61 1.29
C GLY A 109 -11.28 -11.90 2.54
N PHE A 110 -12.19 -11.70 3.48
CA PHE A 110 -11.90 -11.05 4.76
C PHE A 110 -10.83 -11.83 5.56
N GLU A 111 -9.84 -11.12 6.11
CA GLU A 111 -8.72 -11.70 6.86
C GLU A 111 -8.79 -11.37 8.35
N ILE A 112 -8.87 -12.41 9.20
CA ILE A 112 -8.77 -12.29 10.65
C ILE A 112 -7.68 -13.25 11.14
N PHE A 113 -6.48 -12.72 11.36
CA PHE A 113 -5.33 -13.49 11.82
C PHE A 113 -4.97 -13.20 13.28
N ASP A 114 -4.05 -14.01 13.82
CA ASP A 114 -3.42 -13.77 15.12
C ASP A 114 -2.66 -12.43 15.14
N HIS A 115 -2.14 -12.00 13.99
CA HIS A 115 -1.47 -10.71 13.79
C HIS A 115 -2.05 -10.02 12.55
N ASN A 116 -2.77 -8.89 12.77
CA ASN A 116 -3.30 -8.07 11.69
C ASN A 116 -2.57 -6.73 11.66
N SER A 117 -2.03 -6.35 10.51
CA SER A 117 -1.28 -5.11 10.33
C SER A 117 -1.94 -4.22 9.27
N PHE A 118 -1.16 -3.29 8.71
CA PHE A 118 -1.59 -2.32 7.69
C PHE A 118 -2.19 -2.99 6.45
N GLU A 119 -1.61 -4.11 6.02
CA GLU A 119 -2.06 -4.86 4.85
C GLU A 119 -3.45 -5.45 5.09
N GLN A 120 -3.68 -6.09 6.25
CA GLN A 120 -4.99 -6.62 6.63
C GLN A 120 -6.04 -5.51 6.73
N LEU A 121 -5.69 -4.31 7.23
CA LEU A 121 -6.63 -3.20 7.29
C LEU A 121 -7.17 -2.87 5.88
N TRP A 122 -6.28 -2.79 4.88
CA TRP A 122 -6.69 -2.51 3.50
C TRP A 122 -7.51 -3.65 2.89
N ILE A 123 -7.09 -4.91 3.07
CA ILE A 123 -7.85 -6.07 2.59
C ILE A 123 -9.26 -6.10 3.18
N ASN A 124 -9.37 -5.91 4.49
CA ASN A 124 -10.65 -5.89 5.20
C ASN A 124 -11.49 -4.67 4.82
N PHE A 125 -10.88 -3.50 4.61
CA PHE A 125 -11.60 -2.31 4.15
C PHE A 125 -12.17 -2.46 2.74
N VAL A 126 -11.42 -3.06 1.81
CA VAL A 126 -11.94 -3.37 0.47
C VAL A 126 -13.12 -4.35 0.59
N ASN A 127 -12.98 -5.40 1.40
CA ASN A 127 -14.07 -6.35 1.64
C ASN A 127 -15.31 -5.68 2.27
N GLU A 128 -15.13 -4.73 3.18
CA GLU A 128 -16.23 -3.94 3.76
C GLU A 128 -17.00 -3.18 2.66
N LYS A 129 -16.29 -2.49 1.76
CA LYS A 129 -16.91 -1.79 0.63
C LYS A 129 -17.60 -2.72 -0.37
N LEU A 130 -16.99 -3.86 -0.69
CA LEU A 130 -17.57 -4.84 -1.60
C LEU A 130 -18.81 -5.49 -1.00
N GLN A 131 -18.80 -5.77 0.31
CA GLN A 131 -19.98 -6.27 1.01
C GLN A 131 -21.09 -5.21 1.04
N GLN A 132 -20.74 -3.93 1.22
CA GLN A 132 -21.71 -2.84 1.16
C GLN A 132 -22.30 -2.68 -0.24
N PHE A 133 -21.49 -2.83 -1.29
CA PHE A 133 -21.95 -2.86 -2.67
C PHE A 133 -22.88 -4.04 -2.94
N PHE A 134 -22.54 -5.23 -2.44
CA PHE A 134 -23.39 -6.42 -2.52
C PHE A 134 -24.73 -6.19 -1.82
N ASN A 135 -24.73 -5.71 -0.57
CA ASN A 135 -25.95 -5.43 0.19
C ASN A 135 -26.82 -4.43 -0.55
N HIS A 136 -26.23 -3.32 -1.03
CA HIS A 136 -26.96 -2.33 -1.79
C HIS A 136 -27.59 -2.93 -3.04
N HIS A 137 -26.82 -3.69 -3.83
CA HIS A 137 -27.32 -4.23 -5.09
C HIS A 137 -28.36 -5.33 -4.92
N MET A 138 -28.13 -6.26 -3.99
CA MET A 138 -29.05 -7.36 -3.74
C MET A 138 -30.38 -6.83 -3.19
N PHE A 139 -30.34 -5.96 -2.17
CA PHE A 139 -31.57 -5.54 -1.50
C PHE A 139 -32.28 -4.36 -2.16
N VAL A 140 -31.55 -3.38 -2.72
CA VAL A 140 -32.22 -2.21 -3.31
C VAL A 140 -32.83 -2.56 -4.66
N LEU A 141 -32.13 -3.31 -5.52
CA LEU A 141 -32.72 -3.70 -6.81
C LEU A 141 -33.85 -4.70 -6.67
N GLU A 142 -33.77 -5.65 -5.73
CA GLU A 142 -34.91 -6.54 -5.44
C GLU A 142 -36.13 -5.73 -5.01
N GLN A 143 -35.95 -4.71 -4.16
CA GLN A 143 -37.04 -3.84 -3.72
C GLN A 143 -37.57 -2.92 -4.83
N GLU A 144 -36.70 -2.38 -5.69
CA GLU A 144 -37.11 -1.62 -6.87
C GLU A 144 -37.90 -2.48 -7.87
N GLU A 145 -37.54 -3.75 -8.02
CA GLU A 145 -38.27 -4.71 -8.85
C GLU A 145 -39.63 -5.05 -8.24
N TYR A 146 -39.70 -5.30 -6.93
CA TYR A 146 -40.98 -5.51 -6.23
C TYR A 146 -41.90 -4.29 -6.37
N SER A 147 -41.35 -3.09 -6.28
CA SER A 147 -42.09 -1.85 -6.50
C SER A 147 -42.62 -1.74 -7.93
N ARG A 148 -41.79 -2.09 -8.93
CA ARG A 148 -42.17 -2.09 -10.36
C ARG A 148 -43.30 -3.08 -10.66
N GLU A 149 -43.24 -4.27 -10.06
CA GLU A 149 -44.25 -5.33 -10.21
C GLU A 149 -45.50 -5.09 -9.33
N GLY A 150 -45.53 -4.00 -8.54
CA GLY A 150 -46.67 -3.67 -7.68
C GLY A 150 -46.86 -4.62 -6.48
N ILE A 151 -45.80 -5.32 -6.09
CA ILE A 151 -45.80 -6.23 -4.95
C ILE A 151 -45.68 -5.39 -3.67
N GLN A 152 -46.65 -5.52 -2.76
CA GLN A 152 -46.54 -4.87 -1.45
C GLN A 152 -45.41 -5.50 -0.64
N TRP A 153 -44.36 -4.71 -0.43
CA TRP A 153 -43.19 -5.05 0.36
C TRP A 153 -42.87 -3.89 1.31
N GLU A 154 -42.57 -4.20 2.57
CA GLU A 154 -42.14 -3.19 3.54
C GLU A 154 -40.67 -2.84 3.27
N PHE A 155 -40.40 -1.56 3.01
CA PHE A 155 -39.04 -1.12 2.69
C PHE A 155 -38.14 -1.30 3.92
N ILE A 156 -37.10 -2.12 3.78
CA ILE A 156 -36.08 -2.30 4.81
C ILE A 156 -34.76 -1.79 4.27
N ASP A 157 -34.19 -0.77 4.94
CA ASP A 157 -32.92 -0.17 4.56
C ASP A 157 -31.73 -1.03 5.03
N PHE A 158 -31.41 -2.06 4.25
CA PHE A 158 -30.17 -2.83 4.39
C PHE A 158 -28.97 -2.14 3.72
N GLY A 159 -29.19 -0.95 3.13
CA GLY A 159 -28.23 -0.25 2.29
C GLY A 159 -27.15 0.51 3.06
N LEU A 160 -27.26 0.64 4.39
CA LEU A 160 -26.37 1.48 5.20
C LEU A 160 -25.71 0.77 6.40
N ASP A 161 -25.93 -0.54 6.58
CA ASP A 161 -25.44 -1.27 7.76
C ASP A 161 -23.92 -1.22 7.93
N LEU A 162 -23.16 -1.15 6.82
CA LEU A 162 -21.69 -1.12 6.86
C LEU A 162 -21.13 0.29 6.71
N GLN A 163 -21.99 1.27 6.44
CA GLN A 163 -21.59 2.63 6.16
C GLN A 163 -20.82 3.23 7.35
N ALA A 164 -21.25 2.97 8.60
CA ALA A 164 -20.54 3.45 9.78
C ALA A 164 -19.09 2.93 9.86
N CYS A 165 -18.85 1.66 9.54
CA CYS A 165 -17.50 1.10 9.55
C CYS A 165 -16.64 1.65 8.39
N ILE A 166 -17.22 1.78 7.19
CA ILE A 166 -16.54 2.37 6.03
C ILE A 166 -16.12 3.81 6.34
N GLU A 167 -17.02 4.59 6.93
CA GLU A 167 -16.78 5.98 7.29
C GLU A 167 -15.72 6.16 8.36
N LEU A 168 -15.69 5.30 9.38
CA LEU A 168 -14.61 5.26 10.37
C LEU A 168 -13.23 5.15 9.71
N ILE A 169 -13.13 4.37 8.63
CA ILE A 169 -11.85 4.11 7.97
C ILE A 169 -11.49 5.25 7.00
N GLU A 170 -12.44 5.72 6.18
CA GLU A 170 -12.13 6.55 5.02
C GLU A 170 -12.42 8.05 5.14
N LYS A 171 -13.34 8.46 6.03
CA LYS A 171 -13.72 9.87 6.13
C LYS A 171 -12.56 10.73 6.66
N PRO A 172 -12.63 12.06 6.49
CA PRO A 172 -11.73 12.97 7.19
C PRO A 172 -11.73 12.68 8.69
N LEU A 173 -10.55 12.70 9.32
CA LEU A 173 -10.34 12.28 10.71
C LEU A 173 -10.71 10.81 11.00
N GLY A 174 -10.86 9.98 9.96
CA GLY A 174 -10.91 8.52 10.06
C GLY A 174 -9.52 7.90 10.06
N VAL A 175 -9.46 6.56 10.15
CA VAL A 175 -8.20 5.80 10.33
C VAL A 175 -7.15 6.15 9.27
N ILE A 176 -7.53 6.14 7.98
CA ILE A 176 -6.59 6.38 6.89
C ILE A 176 -6.14 7.85 6.83
N SER A 177 -7.08 8.79 7.02
CA SER A 177 -6.76 10.23 7.01
C SER A 177 -5.79 10.58 8.14
N MET A 178 -6.04 10.07 9.35
CA MET A 178 -5.16 10.30 10.50
C MET A 178 -3.79 9.65 10.31
N LEU A 179 -3.71 8.50 9.62
CA LEU A 179 -2.45 7.86 9.30
C LEU A 179 -1.61 8.70 8.32
N ASP A 180 -2.25 9.24 7.28
CA ASP A 180 -1.59 10.10 6.30
C ASP A 180 -1.05 11.39 6.94
N GLU A 181 -1.82 12.00 7.85
CA GLU A 181 -1.39 13.18 8.60
C GLU A 181 -0.27 12.87 9.58
N GLU A 182 -0.35 11.76 10.30
CA GLU A 182 0.70 11.40 11.28
C GLU A 182 2.02 11.06 10.58
N CYS A 183 2.00 10.65 9.31
CA CYS A 183 3.20 10.41 8.53
C CYS A 183 4.03 11.70 8.29
N ILE A 184 3.42 12.89 8.21
CA ILE A 184 4.17 14.16 8.02
C ILE A 184 4.67 14.76 9.33
N VAL A 185 4.15 14.32 10.48
CA VAL A 185 4.46 14.95 11.77
C VAL A 185 5.90 14.57 12.19
N PRO A 186 6.78 15.57 12.44
CA PRO A 186 8.13 15.29 12.93
C PRO A 186 8.08 14.56 14.27
N LYS A 187 8.90 13.51 14.42
CA LYS A 187 8.98 12.68 15.64
C LYS A 187 7.70 11.90 15.99
N ALA A 188 6.71 11.84 15.09
CA ALA A 188 5.60 10.92 15.26
C ALA A 188 6.06 9.46 15.25
N THR A 189 5.37 8.62 16.00
CA THR A 189 5.60 7.19 16.12
C THR A 189 4.30 6.44 15.95
N ASP A 190 4.36 5.13 15.70
CA ASP A 190 3.14 4.31 15.62
C ASP A 190 2.30 4.38 16.91
N MET A 191 2.96 4.60 18.07
CA MET A 191 2.27 4.76 19.36
C MET A 191 1.56 6.11 19.50
N THR A 192 2.13 7.21 18.97
CA THR A 192 1.43 8.50 18.95
C THR A 192 0.23 8.45 18.02
N PHE A 193 0.36 7.77 16.87
CA PHE A 193 -0.75 7.45 15.98
C PHE A 193 -1.87 6.69 16.71
N ALA A 194 -1.54 5.59 17.39
CA ALA A 194 -2.51 4.80 18.14
C ALA A 194 -3.23 5.61 19.21
N SER A 195 -2.49 6.45 19.95
CA SER A 195 -3.08 7.31 20.99
C SER A 195 -4.11 8.26 20.38
N LYS A 196 -3.74 8.96 19.29
CA LYS A 196 -4.65 9.88 18.60
C LYS A 196 -5.93 9.19 18.11
N LEU A 197 -5.84 7.98 17.55
CA LEU A 197 -7.02 7.22 17.14
C LEU A 197 -7.92 6.85 18.32
N ASN A 198 -7.33 6.41 19.43
CA ASN A 198 -8.08 6.12 20.64
C ASN A 198 -8.77 7.38 21.17
N ASP A 199 -8.07 8.52 21.24
CA ASP A 199 -8.65 9.79 21.70
C ASP A 199 -9.79 10.26 20.79
N GLN A 200 -9.67 10.03 19.48
CA GLN A 200 -10.65 10.45 18.48
C GLN A 200 -11.89 9.57 18.45
N HIS A 201 -11.77 8.24 18.58
CA HIS A 201 -12.87 7.31 18.28
C HIS A 201 -13.32 6.44 19.45
N LEU A 202 -12.48 6.19 20.46
CA LEU A 202 -12.81 5.27 21.54
C LEU A 202 -13.99 5.80 22.38
N GLY A 203 -15.03 4.99 22.51
CA GLY A 203 -16.27 5.37 23.21
C GLY A 203 -17.15 6.38 22.46
N LYS A 204 -16.73 6.81 21.26
CA LYS A 204 -17.46 7.76 20.40
C LYS A 204 -18.00 7.13 19.13
N HIS A 205 -17.30 6.14 18.58
CA HIS A 205 -17.69 5.44 17.36
C HIS A 205 -18.07 3.97 17.65
N PRO A 206 -19.23 3.46 17.18
CA PRO A 206 -19.70 2.11 17.52
C PRO A 206 -18.76 1.00 17.02
N ASN A 207 -18.15 1.19 15.85
CA ASN A 207 -17.22 0.22 15.27
C ASN A 207 -15.78 0.31 15.81
N PHE A 208 -15.46 1.25 16.72
CA PHE A 208 -14.11 1.38 17.26
C PHE A 208 -14.06 0.96 18.73
N GLN A 209 -13.21 -0.01 19.05
CA GLN A 209 -13.13 -0.62 20.38
C GLN A 209 -11.69 -0.71 20.87
N LYS A 210 -11.53 -0.77 22.19
CA LYS A 210 -10.26 -1.16 22.81
C LYS A 210 -10.01 -2.64 22.52
N PRO A 211 -8.80 -3.03 22.07
CA PRO A 211 -8.51 -4.43 21.80
C PRO A 211 -8.60 -5.24 23.09
N ARG A 212 -9.29 -6.38 23.03
CA ARG A 212 -9.32 -7.35 24.13
C ARG A 212 -7.90 -7.89 24.39
N PRO A 213 -7.59 -8.32 25.63
CA PRO A 213 -6.32 -8.98 25.92
C PRO A 213 -6.07 -10.14 24.95
N PRO A 214 -4.83 -10.30 24.45
CA PRO A 214 -4.51 -11.36 23.49
C PRO A 214 -4.81 -12.74 24.12
N LYS A 215 -5.44 -13.61 23.34
CA LYS A 215 -5.66 -15.02 23.71
C LYS A 215 -4.86 -15.94 22.80
N GLY A 216 -4.29 -17.01 23.35
CA GLY A 216 -3.56 -18.00 22.57
C GLY A 216 -2.34 -17.39 21.86
N LYS A 217 -2.28 -17.51 20.54
CA LYS A 217 -1.19 -17.01 19.69
C LYS A 217 -1.35 -15.57 19.21
N GLN A 218 -2.43 -14.90 19.61
CA GLN A 218 -2.72 -13.54 19.19
C GLN A 218 -1.62 -12.56 19.63
N SER A 219 -1.18 -11.71 18.70
CA SER A 219 -0.19 -10.68 19.00
C SER A 219 -0.78 -9.54 19.84
N GLU A 220 0.10 -8.66 20.32
CA GLU A 220 -0.29 -7.34 20.81
C GLU A 220 -1.09 -6.57 19.74
N ALA A 221 -2.05 -5.77 20.18
CA ALA A 221 -2.87 -4.91 19.33
C ALA A 221 -3.11 -3.58 20.03
N HIS A 222 -3.26 -2.51 19.26
CA HIS A 222 -3.39 -1.13 19.77
C HIS A 222 -4.79 -0.56 19.56
N LEU A 223 -5.54 -1.11 18.60
CA LEU A 223 -6.92 -0.79 18.30
C LEU A 223 -7.68 -2.04 17.86
N ALA A 224 -9.01 -2.00 17.95
CA ALA A 224 -9.88 -3.00 17.36
C ALA A 224 -11.02 -2.34 16.59
N ILE A 225 -11.32 -2.88 15.41
CA ILE A 225 -12.44 -2.41 14.56
C ILE A 225 -13.45 -3.54 14.44
N VAL A 226 -14.73 -3.20 14.63
CA VAL A 226 -15.86 -4.10 14.43
C VAL A 226 -16.30 -4.01 12.97
N HIS A 227 -15.90 -5.00 12.19
CA HIS A 227 -16.29 -5.17 10.79
C HIS A 227 -17.51 -6.09 10.67
N TYR A 228 -18.11 -6.16 9.48
CA TYR A 228 -19.23 -7.08 9.21
C TYR A 228 -18.91 -8.55 9.51
N ALA A 229 -17.65 -8.98 9.27
CA ALA A 229 -17.21 -10.35 9.47
C ALA A 229 -16.75 -10.65 10.91
N GLY A 230 -16.64 -9.63 11.77
CA GLY A 230 -16.21 -9.76 13.15
C GLY A 230 -15.27 -8.67 13.63
N THR A 231 -14.88 -8.74 14.91
CA THR A 231 -13.95 -7.78 15.50
C THR A 231 -12.50 -8.15 15.19
N VAL A 232 -11.78 -7.25 14.52
CA VAL A 232 -10.38 -7.45 14.15
C VAL A 232 -9.47 -6.63 15.07
N ARG A 233 -8.41 -7.27 15.57
CA ARG A 233 -7.39 -6.65 16.45
C ARG A 233 -6.19 -6.24 15.61
N TYR A 234 -5.90 -4.95 15.53
CA TYR A 234 -4.83 -4.41 14.69
C TYR A 234 -3.60 -3.99 15.50
N ASN A 235 -2.43 -4.39 15.01
CA ASN A 235 -1.15 -3.93 15.49
C ASN A 235 -0.63 -2.81 14.59
N VAL A 236 -0.49 -1.60 15.13
CA VAL A 236 -0.06 -0.42 14.36
C VAL A 236 1.46 -0.29 14.19
N LYS A 237 2.26 -1.17 14.80
CA LYS A 237 3.73 -1.11 14.66
C LYS A 237 4.13 -1.21 13.19
N GLY A 238 4.98 -0.28 12.76
CA GLY A 238 5.44 -0.13 11.38
C GLY A 238 4.42 0.53 10.44
N TRP A 239 3.24 0.98 10.89
CA TRP A 239 2.24 1.57 9.98
C TRP A 239 2.72 2.88 9.36
N LEU A 240 3.37 3.76 10.13
CA LEU A 240 3.88 5.01 9.59
C LEU A 240 4.95 4.76 8.50
N GLU A 241 5.80 3.75 8.72
CA GLU A 241 6.82 3.37 7.75
C GLU A 241 6.20 2.72 6.51
N LYS A 242 5.32 1.73 6.69
CA LYS A 242 4.59 1.08 5.59
C LYS A 242 3.79 2.06 4.75
N ASN A 243 3.20 3.08 5.36
CA ASN A 243 2.43 4.09 4.65
C ASN A 243 3.30 5.12 3.92
N LYS A 244 4.50 5.41 4.43
CA LYS A 244 5.50 6.25 3.74
C LYS A 244 6.19 5.52 2.59
N ASP A 245 6.39 4.21 2.75
CA ASP A 245 7.20 3.32 1.90
C ASP A 245 8.47 4.01 1.38
N PRO A 246 9.35 4.50 2.29
CA PRO A 246 10.46 5.35 1.89
C PRO A 246 11.48 4.53 1.08
N LEU A 247 11.70 4.94 -0.17
CA LEU A 247 12.73 4.37 -1.03
C LEU A 247 14.06 5.11 -0.88
N ASN A 248 15.15 4.35 -0.96
CA ASN A 248 16.50 4.90 -1.05
C ASN A 248 16.70 5.52 -2.45
N ASP A 249 16.53 6.83 -2.53
CA ASP A 249 16.61 7.63 -3.76
C ASP A 249 17.95 7.47 -4.50
N THR A 250 19.05 7.36 -3.75
CA THR A 250 20.39 7.15 -4.33
C THR A 250 20.51 5.78 -4.97
N ALA A 251 20.01 4.73 -4.32
CA ALA A 251 20.02 3.37 -4.88
C ALA A 251 19.13 3.27 -6.12
N VAL A 252 17.96 3.91 -6.11
CA VAL A 252 17.11 4.02 -7.31
C VAL A 252 17.84 4.78 -8.42
N SER A 253 18.56 5.85 -8.10
CA SER A 253 19.34 6.60 -9.10
C SER A 253 20.42 5.72 -9.76
N VAL A 254 21.08 4.85 -9.00
CA VAL A 254 22.05 3.87 -9.55
C VAL A 254 21.36 2.88 -10.48
N LEU A 255 20.18 2.36 -10.10
CA LEU A 255 19.39 1.46 -10.96
C LEU A 255 18.91 2.15 -12.24
N LYS A 256 18.52 3.43 -12.16
CA LYS A 256 18.06 4.24 -13.29
C LYS A 256 19.16 4.61 -14.27
N ALA A 257 20.39 4.83 -13.78
CA ALA A 257 21.53 5.23 -14.59
C ALA A 257 22.11 4.09 -15.47
N ASN A 258 21.40 2.97 -15.54
CA ASN A 258 21.81 1.78 -16.27
C ASN A 258 21.59 1.93 -17.77
N LYS A 259 22.65 1.83 -18.58
CA LYS A 259 22.57 1.97 -20.05
C LYS A 259 22.37 0.65 -20.78
N ASP A 260 22.69 -0.45 -20.12
CA ASP A 260 22.81 -1.78 -20.73
C ASP A 260 21.64 -2.71 -20.32
N ASN A 261 20.71 -2.21 -19.50
CA ASN A 261 19.48 -2.90 -19.10
C ASN A 261 18.27 -1.99 -19.30
N GLN A 262 17.71 -2.02 -20.51
CA GLN A 262 16.54 -1.22 -20.88
C GLN A 262 15.33 -1.52 -19.98
N LEU A 263 15.13 -2.77 -19.56
CA LEU A 263 14.03 -3.13 -18.67
C LEU A 263 14.14 -2.37 -17.35
N MET A 264 15.34 -2.34 -16.74
CA MET A 264 15.55 -1.59 -15.50
C MET A 264 15.21 -0.09 -15.66
N MET A 265 15.60 0.51 -16.79
CA MET A 265 15.23 1.91 -17.09
C MET A 265 13.71 2.08 -17.19
N GLU A 266 13.02 1.19 -17.91
CA GLU A 266 11.55 1.21 -18.06
C GLU A 266 10.84 1.07 -16.71
N LEU A 267 11.32 0.19 -15.83
CA LEU A 267 10.72 -0.07 -14.51
C LEU A 267 10.74 1.17 -13.61
N TRP A 268 11.70 2.06 -13.78
CA TRP A 268 11.89 3.26 -12.94
C TRP A 268 11.60 4.57 -13.68
N ALA A 269 11.05 4.52 -14.89
CA ALA A 269 10.81 5.70 -15.73
C ALA A 269 9.83 6.71 -15.12
N ASP A 270 8.86 6.25 -14.32
CA ASP A 270 7.86 7.10 -13.64
C ASP A 270 8.30 7.57 -12.24
N TYR A 271 9.43 7.06 -11.72
CA TYR A 271 10.00 7.50 -10.45
C TYR A 271 10.90 8.71 -10.69
N ASN A 272 10.61 9.84 -10.06
CA ASN A 272 11.46 11.03 -10.15
C ASN A 272 12.31 11.13 -8.89
N THR A 273 13.64 11.04 -9.05
CA THR A 273 14.56 11.11 -7.92
C THR A 273 14.66 12.54 -7.39
N GLN A 274 15.13 12.72 -6.16
CA GLN A 274 15.31 14.04 -5.59
C GLN A 274 16.30 14.89 -6.41
N GLU A 275 17.31 14.26 -7.02
CA GLU A 275 18.27 14.92 -7.92
C GLU A 275 17.61 15.36 -9.24
N GLU A 276 16.76 14.52 -9.84
CA GLU A 276 16.00 14.87 -11.06
C GLU A 276 15.02 16.02 -10.80
N ILE A 277 14.31 15.98 -9.67
CA ILE A 277 13.38 17.05 -9.25
C ILE A 277 14.15 18.36 -9.02
N ALA A 278 15.31 18.30 -8.34
CA ALA A 278 16.12 19.48 -8.07
C ALA A 278 16.71 20.09 -9.35
N SER A 279 17.15 19.26 -10.30
CA SER A 279 17.68 19.71 -11.60
C SER A 279 16.59 20.34 -12.47
N ALA A 280 15.42 19.70 -12.58
CA ALA A 280 14.28 20.25 -13.31
C ALA A 280 13.82 21.61 -12.75
N ALA A 281 13.86 21.78 -11.43
CA ALA A 281 13.53 23.06 -10.77
C ALA A 281 14.53 24.18 -11.09
N LYS A 282 15.83 23.85 -11.25
CA LYS A 282 16.86 24.82 -11.68
C LYS A 282 16.70 25.24 -13.14
N GLU A 283 16.20 24.34 -13.99
CA GLU A 283 15.96 24.60 -15.42
C GLU A 283 14.63 25.33 -15.71
N GLY A 284 13.88 25.75 -14.68
CA GLY A 284 12.59 26.42 -14.85
C GLY A 284 11.48 25.54 -15.45
N LYS A 285 11.72 24.23 -15.62
CA LYS A 285 10.72 23.27 -16.09
C LYS A 285 9.78 22.93 -14.93
N LYS A 286 8.46 22.94 -15.19
CA LYS A 286 7.49 22.40 -14.23
C LYS A 286 7.81 20.92 -14.03
N ALA A 287 8.25 20.55 -12.83
CA ALA A 287 8.43 19.15 -12.46
C ALA A 287 7.14 18.36 -12.76
N PRO A 288 7.21 17.22 -13.49
CA PRO A 288 6.06 16.35 -13.67
C PRO A 288 5.55 15.90 -12.29
N GLY A 289 4.24 15.99 -12.04
CA GLY A 289 3.63 15.55 -10.79
C GLY A 289 3.37 16.62 -9.72
N LYS A 290 3.69 17.90 -9.97
CA LYS A 290 3.32 19.00 -9.06
C LYS A 290 1.82 19.37 -9.20
N LYS A 291 0.91 18.54 -8.69
CA LYS A 291 -0.44 19.03 -8.33
C LYS A 291 -0.25 20.08 -7.22
N LYS A 292 -0.84 21.28 -7.39
CA LYS A 292 -0.72 22.41 -6.45
C LYS A 292 -0.90 21.94 -5.00
N GLY A 293 0.10 22.19 -4.14
CA GLY A 293 -0.03 22.13 -2.68
C GLY A 293 0.59 20.94 -1.94
N LYS A 294 1.03 19.87 -2.62
CA LYS A 294 1.75 18.75 -1.99
C LYS A 294 2.99 18.43 -2.81
N SER A 295 4.16 18.29 -2.18
CA SER A 295 5.35 17.82 -2.90
C SER A 295 5.06 16.42 -3.43
N ALA A 296 5.53 16.11 -4.65
CA ALA A 296 5.48 14.74 -5.20
C ALA A 296 6.18 13.72 -4.28
N SER A 297 6.98 14.19 -3.32
CA SER A 297 7.67 13.41 -2.29
C SER A 297 6.79 12.99 -1.10
N PHE A 298 5.49 13.29 -1.08
CA PHE A 298 4.60 12.90 0.02
C PHE A 298 3.27 12.29 -0.47
N MET A 299 3.35 11.43 -1.48
CA MET A 299 2.26 10.51 -1.79
C MET A 299 2.43 9.27 -0.92
N THR A 300 1.49 9.02 0.00
CA THR A 300 1.51 7.82 0.84
C THR A 300 0.91 6.64 0.09
N VAL A 301 1.26 5.42 0.51
CA VAL A 301 0.67 4.18 -0.02
C VAL A 301 -0.85 4.21 0.14
N SER A 302 -1.35 4.70 1.27
CA SER A 302 -2.79 4.83 1.52
C SER A 302 -3.50 5.76 0.54
N MET A 303 -2.87 6.85 0.09
CA MET A 303 -3.45 7.71 -0.94
C MET A 303 -3.62 6.97 -2.27
N MET A 304 -2.63 6.18 -2.67
CA MET A 304 -2.67 5.38 -3.88
C MET A 304 -3.75 4.29 -3.80
N TYR A 305 -3.81 3.56 -2.69
CA TYR A 305 -4.81 2.52 -2.48
C TYR A 305 -6.22 3.08 -2.43
N ARG A 306 -6.43 4.24 -1.80
CA ARG A 306 -7.73 4.91 -1.79
C ARG A 306 -8.17 5.33 -3.20
N GLU A 307 -7.27 5.90 -4.00
CA GLU A 307 -7.58 6.29 -5.39
C GLU A 307 -7.94 5.05 -6.23
N SER A 308 -7.15 3.97 -6.12
CA SER A 308 -7.42 2.71 -6.81
C SER A 308 -8.76 2.11 -6.41
N LEU A 309 -9.07 2.07 -5.11
CA LEU A 309 -10.33 1.52 -4.60
C LEU A 309 -11.53 2.36 -5.05
N ASN A 310 -11.41 3.69 -5.03
CA ASN A 310 -12.49 4.56 -5.49
C ASN A 310 -12.77 4.39 -6.98
N ASN A 311 -11.72 4.24 -7.80
CA ASN A 311 -11.87 3.95 -9.23
C ASN A 311 -12.56 2.60 -9.46
N LEU A 312 -12.18 1.56 -8.70
CA LEU A 312 -12.82 0.25 -8.75
C LEU A 312 -14.31 0.35 -8.40
N MET A 313 -14.65 0.95 -7.25
CA MET A 313 -16.04 1.08 -6.82
C MET A 313 -16.87 1.88 -7.82
N HIS A 314 -16.32 2.96 -8.39
CA HIS A 314 -16.99 3.74 -9.43
C HIS A 314 -17.32 2.90 -10.67
N MET A 315 -16.36 2.08 -11.12
CA MET A 315 -16.57 1.16 -12.24
C MET A 315 -17.65 0.12 -11.92
N LEU A 316 -17.63 -0.47 -10.73
CA LEU A 316 -18.63 -1.47 -10.34
C LEU A 316 -20.05 -0.90 -10.33
N HIS A 317 -20.24 0.33 -9.82
CA HIS A 317 -21.53 1.02 -9.83
C HIS A 317 -22.07 1.36 -11.23
N GLN A 318 -21.22 1.32 -12.26
CA GLN A 318 -21.61 1.54 -13.66
C GLN A 318 -21.90 0.24 -14.42
N THR A 319 -21.87 -0.90 -13.74
CA THR A 319 -22.07 -2.23 -14.35
C THR A 319 -23.27 -2.94 -13.73
N HIS A 320 -23.78 -3.95 -14.44
CA HIS A 320 -24.71 -4.92 -13.87
C HIS A 320 -23.90 -6.08 -13.27
N PRO A 321 -23.82 -6.20 -11.92
CA PRO A 321 -23.02 -7.20 -11.26
C PRO A 321 -23.71 -8.58 -11.24
N HIS A 322 -22.87 -9.60 -11.31
CA HIS A 322 -23.25 -10.99 -11.05
C HIS A 322 -22.37 -11.52 -9.92
N PHE A 323 -22.97 -12.16 -8.92
CA PHE A 323 -22.26 -12.59 -7.72
C PHE A 323 -22.07 -14.11 -7.67
N ILE A 324 -20.86 -14.54 -7.31
CA ILE A 324 -20.54 -15.94 -6.99
C ILE A 324 -20.06 -15.98 -5.55
N ARG A 325 -20.81 -16.66 -4.67
CA ARG A 325 -20.44 -16.82 -3.26
C ARG A 325 -19.72 -18.14 -3.04
N CYS A 326 -18.41 -18.09 -3.00
CA CYS A 326 -17.57 -19.25 -2.68
C CYS A 326 -17.66 -19.59 -1.18
N ILE A 327 -17.85 -20.88 -0.86
CA ILE A 327 -17.91 -21.39 0.52
C ILE A 327 -16.73 -22.32 0.75
N ILE A 328 -15.97 -22.07 1.82
CA ILE A 328 -14.86 -22.95 2.22
C ILE A 328 -15.47 -24.23 2.82
N PRO A 329 -15.21 -25.42 2.25
CA PRO A 329 -15.81 -26.67 2.73
C PRO A 329 -15.17 -27.17 4.03
N ASN A 330 -13.87 -26.92 4.23
CA ASN A 330 -13.12 -27.20 5.46
C ASN A 330 -11.77 -26.47 5.44
N GLU A 331 -11.19 -26.24 6.62
CA GLU A 331 -9.88 -25.59 6.77
C GLU A 331 -8.71 -26.49 6.37
N GLN A 332 -8.93 -27.81 6.25
CA GLN A 332 -7.88 -28.80 5.93
C GLN A 332 -7.59 -28.90 4.43
N LYS A 333 -8.32 -28.15 3.58
CA LYS A 333 -8.24 -28.21 2.11
C LYS A 333 -8.40 -29.64 1.56
N LYS A 334 -9.22 -30.47 2.23
CA LYS A 334 -9.55 -31.83 1.78
C LYS A 334 -10.81 -31.79 0.93
N SER A 335 -10.82 -32.59 -0.14
CA SER A 335 -11.99 -32.78 -1.00
C SER A 335 -12.99 -33.75 -0.40
#